data_AF-A0A0J7K5W4-F1
#
_entry.id   AF-A0A0J7K5W4-F1
#
_cell.length_a   1.000
_cell.length_b   1.000
_cell.length_c   1.000
_cell.angle_alpha   90.00
_cell.angle_beta   90.00
_cell.angle_gamma   90.00
#
_symmetry.space_group_name_H-M   'P 1'
#
loop_
_entity.id
_entity.type
_entity.pdbx_description
1 polymer ?
#
loop_
_entity_poly.entity_id
_entity_poly.type
_entity_poly.pdbx_seq_one_letter_code
_entity_poly.pdbx_strand_id
1 'polypeptide(L)'
;MRIKPSKRKKNILINGIILQDHHDTYQNLMDLRRVTLSEDDVYQDSADFNKICKECHVKALAESDQEFMMIPPHNLVHKISADNQTNCTMCNTVIIKLRPAKECRGCIEEYLYADQDYLAEGWAIPVVTRWTEE
;
A
#
# COMPACT_ATOMS: atom_id res chain seq x y z
N MET A 1 -44.59 -21.10 -15.05
CA MET A 1 -43.19 -20.58 -15.07
C MET A 1 -43.04 -19.53 -14.00
N ARG A 2 -42.25 -19.76 -12.94
CA ARG A 2 -41.95 -18.75 -11.92
C ARG A 2 -40.66 -18.03 -12.33
N ILE A 3 -40.77 -16.75 -12.68
CA ILE A 3 -39.63 -15.88 -12.95
C ILE A 3 -38.96 -15.58 -11.59
N LYS A 4 -37.71 -16.03 -11.42
CA LYS A 4 -36.91 -15.71 -10.23
C LYS A 4 -36.59 -14.20 -10.23
N PRO A 5 -36.66 -13.50 -9.09
CA PRO A 5 -36.26 -12.10 -9.05
C PRO A 5 -34.74 -12.00 -9.28
N SER A 6 -34.36 -11.19 -10.28
CA SER A 6 -32.99 -10.75 -10.52
C SER A 6 -32.45 -10.14 -9.23
N LYS A 7 -31.32 -10.67 -8.73
CA LYS A 7 -30.59 -10.11 -7.59
C LYS A 7 -30.20 -8.67 -7.98
N ARG A 8 -30.88 -7.68 -7.43
CA ARG A 8 -30.44 -6.28 -7.52
C ARG A 8 -29.03 -6.21 -6.95
N LYS A 9 -28.03 -5.98 -7.82
CA LYS A 9 -26.69 -5.57 -7.39
C LYS A 9 -26.88 -4.30 -6.55
N LYS A 10 -26.65 -4.39 -5.24
CA LYS A 10 -26.61 -3.19 -4.39
C LYS A 10 -25.36 -2.43 -4.81
N ASN A 11 -25.53 -1.24 -5.37
CA ASN A 11 -24.41 -0.33 -5.58
C ASN A 11 -23.81 0.00 -4.22
N ILE A 12 -22.59 -0.45 -3.95
CA ILE A 12 -21.86 -0.04 -2.76
C ILE A 12 -21.19 1.29 -3.11
N LEU A 13 -21.64 2.35 -2.45
CA LEU A 13 -21.02 3.67 -2.50
C LEU A 13 -20.02 3.77 -1.36
N ILE A 14 -18.75 4.01 -1.69
CA ILE A 14 -17.75 4.48 -0.72
C ILE A 14 -17.37 5.90 -1.13
N ASN A 15 -17.52 6.86 -0.21
CA ASN A 15 -17.10 8.26 -0.42
C ASN A 15 -17.59 8.90 -1.74
N GLY A 16 -18.78 8.52 -2.22
CA GLY A 16 -19.36 9.08 -3.46
C GLY A 16 -19.00 8.34 -4.74
N ILE A 17 -18.15 7.31 -4.68
CA ILE A 17 -17.74 6.52 -5.85
C ILE A 17 -18.63 5.28 -5.97
N ILE A 18 -19.22 5.06 -7.16
CA ILE A 18 -20.10 3.93 -7.46
C ILE A 18 -19.24 2.73 -7.92
N LEU A 19 -19.03 1.74 -7.05
CA LEU A 19 -18.37 0.48 -7.39
C LEU A 19 -19.37 -0.48 -8.04
N GLN A 20 -19.76 -0.23 -9.31
CA GLN A 20 -20.83 -0.99 -9.96
C GLN A 20 -20.40 -2.31 -10.62
N ASP A 21 -19.11 -2.48 -10.95
CA ASP A 21 -18.72 -3.57 -11.86
C ASP A 21 -17.87 -4.69 -11.28
N HIS A 22 -17.42 -4.59 -10.03
CA HIS A 22 -16.39 -5.51 -9.55
C HIS A 22 -16.52 -5.90 -8.07
N HIS A 23 -17.35 -6.92 -7.79
CA HIS A 23 -17.48 -7.48 -6.43
C HIS A 23 -16.14 -8.02 -5.89
N ASP A 24 -15.31 -8.61 -6.76
CA ASP A 24 -14.00 -9.15 -6.38
C ASP A 24 -12.97 -8.03 -6.10
N THR A 25 -13.03 -6.94 -6.86
CA THR A 25 -12.24 -5.70 -6.65
C THR A 25 -12.60 -4.99 -5.34
N TYR A 26 -13.85 -5.07 -4.88
CA TYR A 26 -14.21 -4.55 -3.56
C TYR A 26 -13.54 -5.34 -2.42
N GLN A 27 -13.51 -6.66 -2.55
CA GLN A 27 -12.89 -7.53 -1.54
C GLN A 27 -11.37 -7.25 -1.44
N ASN A 28 -10.72 -7.09 -2.60
CA ASN A 28 -9.30 -6.73 -2.65
C ASN A 28 -9.02 -5.40 -1.94
N LEU A 29 -9.83 -4.36 -2.15
CA LEU A 29 -9.69 -3.08 -1.45
C LEU A 29 -9.80 -3.20 0.08
N MET A 30 -10.62 -4.15 0.59
CA MET A 30 -10.77 -4.40 2.03
C MET A 30 -9.51 -5.04 2.63
N ASP A 31 -8.75 -5.77 1.82
CA ASP A 31 -7.51 -6.44 2.18
C ASP A 31 -6.27 -5.56 1.99
N LEU A 32 -6.44 -4.41 1.32
CA LEU A 32 -5.42 -3.37 1.20
C LEU A 32 -5.34 -2.47 2.45
N ARG A 33 -4.13 -1.99 2.71
CA ARG A 33 -3.79 -1.02 3.74
C ARG A 33 -3.13 0.18 3.11
N ARG A 34 -3.48 1.35 3.63
CA ARG A 34 -2.75 2.58 3.41
C ARG A 34 -1.54 2.61 4.34
N VAL A 35 -0.38 2.81 3.76
CA VAL A 35 0.83 3.17 4.48
C VAL A 35 0.77 4.65 4.86
N THR A 36 1.08 4.95 6.11
CA THR A 36 1.34 6.31 6.58
C THR A 36 2.62 6.27 7.40
N LEU A 37 3.60 7.07 7.02
CA LEU A 37 4.87 7.13 7.74
C LEU A 37 4.68 7.90 9.05
N SER A 38 5.30 7.44 10.14
CA SER A 38 5.34 8.18 11.41
C SER A 38 6.48 9.18 11.48
N GLU A 39 7.45 9.07 10.57
CA GLU A 39 8.54 10.01 10.36
C GLU A 39 8.51 10.48 8.89
N ASP A 40 9.17 11.61 8.62
CA ASP A 40 9.14 12.22 7.28
C ASP A 40 9.81 11.32 6.22
N ASP A 41 10.85 10.56 6.59
CA ASP A 41 11.60 9.71 5.66
C ASP A 41 11.73 8.28 6.21
N VAL A 42 11.26 7.30 5.44
CA VAL A 42 11.49 5.87 5.67
C VAL A 42 12.17 5.28 4.46
N TYR A 43 13.16 4.43 4.70
CA TYR A 43 13.99 3.83 3.67
C TYR A 43 13.77 2.32 3.64
N GLN A 44 13.74 1.76 2.44
CA GLN A 44 13.71 0.33 2.18
C GLN A 44 15.06 -0.09 1.61
N ASP A 45 15.62 -1.15 2.18
CA ASP A 45 16.77 -1.86 1.64
C ASP A 45 16.39 -2.55 0.32
N SER A 46 17.19 -2.34 -0.73
CA SER A 46 16.90 -2.88 -2.06
C SER A 46 17.13 -4.40 -2.18
N ALA A 47 17.93 -5.00 -1.31
CA ALA A 47 18.29 -6.42 -1.36
C ALA A 47 17.34 -7.31 -0.55
N ASP A 48 16.94 -6.88 0.65
CA ASP A 48 16.12 -7.70 1.56
C ASP A 48 14.75 -7.08 1.88
N PHE A 49 14.45 -5.91 1.32
CA PHE A 49 13.20 -5.18 1.51
C PHE A 49 12.92 -4.81 2.97
N ASN A 50 13.93 -4.79 3.85
CA ASN A 50 13.77 -4.33 5.21
C ASN A 50 13.60 -2.81 5.26
N LYS A 51 12.88 -2.34 6.28
CA LYS A 51 12.59 -0.92 6.45
C LYS A 51 13.39 -0.35 7.60
N ILE A 52 13.94 0.84 7.41
CA ILE A 52 14.72 1.55 8.42
C ILE A 52 14.30 3.02 8.50
N CYS A 53 14.41 3.59 9.70
CA CYS A 53 14.22 5.03 9.90
C CYS A 53 15.39 5.83 9.31
N LYS A 54 15.18 7.13 9.14
CA LYS A 54 16.20 8.07 8.68
C LYS A 54 17.50 8.02 9.47
N GLU A 55 17.42 7.94 10.78
CA GLU A 55 18.61 7.90 11.64
C GLU A 55 19.45 6.63 11.42
N CYS A 56 18.80 5.49 11.26
CA CYS A 56 19.47 4.23 10.96
C CYS A 56 20.04 4.22 9.54
N HIS A 57 19.34 4.84 8.58
CA HIS A 57 19.84 5.00 7.22
C HIS A 57 21.15 5.82 7.16
N VAL A 58 21.20 6.95 7.87
CA VAL A 58 22.42 7.77 7.93
C VAL A 58 23.61 7.00 8.51
N LYS A 59 23.37 6.14 9.52
CA LYS A 59 24.42 5.28 10.08
C LYS A 59 24.84 4.18 9.10
N ALA A 60 23.88 3.53 8.46
CA ALA A 60 24.14 2.47 7.50
C ALA A 60 24.98 2.96 6.31
N LEU A 61 24.69 4.15 5.76
CA LEU A 61 25.48 4.76 4.68
C LEU A 61 26.93 5.09 5.08
N ALA A 62 27.19 5.30 6.37
CA ALA A 62 28.55 5.55 6.85
C ALA A 62 29.37 4.24 7.01
N GLU A 63 28.70 3.10 7.10
CA GLU A 63 29.27 1.80 7.45
C GLU A 63 29.22 0.78 6.29
N SER A 64 28.40 1.03 5.26
CA SER A 64 28.08 0.08 4.20
C SER A 64 27.73 0.79 2.88
N ASP A 65 28.04 0.14 1.76
CA ASP A 65 27.62 0.54 0.40
C ASP A 65 26.20 0.03 0.05
N GLN A 66 25.36 -0.16 1.07
CA GLN A 66 24.02 -0.70 0.90
C GLN A 66 23.12 0.31 0.18
N GLU A 67 22.39 -0.17 -0.82
CA GLU A 67 21.47 0.67 -1.59
C GLU A 67 20.10 0.71 -0.91
N PHE A 68 19.62 1.92 -0.64
CA PHE A 68 18.33 2.17 -0.05
C PHE A 68 17.47 3.03 -0.96
N MET A 69 16.17 2.75 -0.96
CA MET A 69 15.17 3.54 -1.65
C MET A 69 14.19 4.17 -0.68
N MET A 70 13.78 5.40 -0.95
CA MET A 70 12.81 6.10 -0.10
C MET A 70 11.40 5.55 -0.34
N ILE A 71 10.66 5.29 0.73
CA ILE A 71 9.27 4.84 0.65
C ILE A 71 8.36 6.07 0.52
N PRO A 72 7.46 6.10 -0.48
CA PRO A 72 6.51 7.19 -0.59
C PRO A 72 5.58 7.29 0.64
N PRO A 73 5.16 8.49 1.04
CA PRO A 73 4.33 8.70 2.23
C PRO A 73 2.88 8.19 2.10
N HIS A 74 2.44 7.87 0.88
CA HIS A 74 1.11 7.34 0.59
C HIS A 74 1.21 6.18 -0.41
N ASN A 75 1.13 4.95 0.08
CA ASN A 75 1.14 3.74 -0.73
C ASN A 75 0.04 2.76 -0.33
N LEU A 76 -0.48 2.05 -1.33
CA LEU A 76 -1.34 0.88 -1.16
C LEU A 76 -0.52 -0.39 -1.03
N VAL A 77 -0.81 -1.21 -0.02
CA VAL A 77 -0.13 -2.49 0.21
C VAL A 77 -1.11 -3.54 0.70
N HIS A 78 -0.85 -4.81 0.42
CA HIS A 78 -1.59 -5.89 1.09
C HIS A 78 -1.25 -5.95 2.57
N LYS A 79 -2.28 -6.21 3.40
CA LYS A 79 -2.12 -6.38 4.85
C LYS A 79 -1.01 -7.38 5.21
N ILE A 80 -0.97 -8.53 4.53
CA ILE A 80 -0.03 -9.62 4.82
C ILE A 80 1.42 -9.18 4.61
N SER A 81 1.70 -8.40 3.56
CA SER A 81 3.04 -7.89 3.28
C SER A 81 3.49 -6.83 4.29
N ALA A 82 2.53 -6.15 4.92
CA ALA A 82 2.75 -4.98 5.75
C ALA A 82 2.87 -5.27 7.25
N ASP A 83 2.14 -6.28 7.75
CA ASP A 83 1.91 -6.50 9.18
C ASP A 83 3.21 -6.71 10.00
N ASN A 84 4.29 -7.22 9.37
CA ASN A 84 5.59 -7.45 10.03
C ASN A 84 6.68 -6.44 9.65
N GLN A 85 6.32 -5.36 8.94
CA GLN A 85 7.27 -4.40 8.40
C GLN A 85 6.99 -2.96 8.87
N THR A 86 6.30 -2.83 10.01
CA THR A 86 5.91 -1.51 10.56
C THR A 86 7.01 -0.81 11.35
N ASN A 87 8.05 -1.57 11.73
CA ASN A 87 9.11 -1.11 12.62
C ASN A 87 10.43 -1.03 11.85
N CYS A 88 11.30 -0.12 12.30
CA CYS A 88 12.67 -0.07 11.84
C CYS A 88 13.38 -1.37 12.23
N THR A 89 13.98 -2.04 11.26
CA THR A 89 14.65 -3.33 11.47
C THR A 89 15.89 -3.20 12.36
N MET A 90 16.50 -2.01 12.39
CA MET A 90 17.72 -1.73 13.15
C MET A 90 17.46 -1.29 14.59
N CYS A 91 16.48 -0.41 14.83
CA CYS A 91 16.22 0.16 16.17
C CYS A 91 14.85 -0.19 16.75
N ASN A 92 14.03 -0.94 16.02
CA ASN A 92 12.68 -1.36 16.39
C ASN A 92 11.67 -0.22 16.66
N THR A 93 12.03 1.03 16.37
CA THR A 93 11.09 2.16 16.41
C THR A 93 9.98 1.96 15.39
N VAL A 94 8.74 2.28 15.76
CA VAL A 94 7.59 2.26 14.84
C VAL A 94 7.76 3.39 13.83
N ILE A 95 7.91 3.03 12.54
CA ILE A 95 8.16 3.96 11.42
C ILE A 95 6.98 4.04 10.45
N ILE A 96 6.07 3.07 10.52
CA ILE A 96 4.94 2.91 9.62
C ILE A 96 3.68 2.66 10.45
N LYS A 97 2.59 3.30 10.04
CA LYS A 97 1.24 3.04 10.53
C LYS A 97 0.38 2.56 9.36
N LEU A 98 -0.31 1.45 9.58
CA LEU A 98 -1.25 0.89 8.61
C LEU A 98 -2.67 1.32 8.95
N ARG A 99 -3.39 1.81 7.93
CA ARG A 99 -4.82 2.11 8.04
C ARG A 99 -5.61 1.41 6.94
N PRO A 100 -6.91 1.16 7.12
CA PRO A 100 -7.73 0.60 6.04
C PRO A 100 -7.71 1.51 4.80
N ALA A 101 -7.38 0.97 3.62
CA ALA A 101 -7.32 1.75 2.38
C ALA A 101 -8.68 2.38 2.03
N LYS A 102 -9.79 1.67 2.29
CA LYS A 102 -11.17 2.12 2.10
C LYS A 102 -11.57 3.40 2.86
N GLU A 103 -10.79 3.81 3.86
CA GLU A 103 -11.05 5.03 4.63
C GLU A 103 -10.36 6.26 4.02
N CYS A 104 -9.50 6.05 3.01
CA CYS A 104 -8.79 7.12 2.34
C CYS A 104 -9.28 7.27 0.89
N ARG A 105 -9.78 8.46 0.56
CA ARG A 105 -10.22 8.78 -0.80
C ARG A 105 -9.10 8.62 -1.83
N GLY A 106 -7.89 9.09 -1.53
CA GLY A 106 -6.72 8.94 -2.41
C GLY A 106 -6.40 7.47 -2.68
N CYS A 107 -6.42 6.61 -1.67
CA CYS A 107 -6.25 5.16 -1.83
C CYS A 107 -7.34 4.51 -2.69
N ILE A 108 -8.60 4.95 -2.57
CA ILE A 108 -9.68 4.42 -3.42
C ILE A 108 -9.48 4.84 -4.87
N GLU A 109 -9.12 6.10 -5.11
CA GLU A 109 -8.84 6.63 -6.44
C GLU A 109 -7.63 5.90 -7.05
N GLU A 110 -6.51 5.80 -6.33
CA GLU A 110 -5.32 5.05 -6.74
C GLU A 110 -5.66 3.61 -7.07
N TYR A 111 -6.45 2.93 -6.24
CA TYR A 111 -6.88 1.55 -6.47
C TYR A 111 -7.68 1.36 -7.77
N LEU A 112 -8.50 2.33 -8.15
CA LEU A 112 -9.34 2.25 -9.36
C LEU A 112 -8.53 2.43 -10.65
N TYR A 113 -7.39 3.11 -10.56
CA TYR A 113 -6.53 3.41 -11.72
C TYR A 113 -5.23 2.61 -11.73
N ALA A 114 -4.88 1.94 -10.62
CA ALA A 114 -3.71 1.07 -10.52
C ALA A 114 -3.92 -0.26 -11.25
N ASP A 115 -2.83 -0.80 -11.77
CA ASP A 115 -2.75 -2.17 -12.24
C ASP A 115 -2.98 -3.12 -11.04
N GLN A 116 -3.95 -4.02 -11.15
CA GLN A 116 -4.31 -4.94 -10.06
C GLN A 116 -3.24 -6.01 -9.86
N ASP A 117 -2.50 -6.38 -10.91
CA ASP A 117 -1.40 -7.34 -10.81
C ASP A 117 -0.24 -6.74 -10.00
N TYR A 118 0.02 -5.45 -10.18
CA TYR A 118 0.98 -4.69 -9.38
C TYR A 118 0.61 -4.65 -7.89
N LEU A 119 -0.67 -4.42 -7.59
CA LEU A 119 -1.14 -4.44 -6.20
C LEU A 119 -0.98 -5.82 -5.56
N ALA A 120 -1.15 -6.90 -6.34
CA ALA A 120 -1.01 -8.27 -5.89
C ALA A 120 0.44 -8.64 -5.48
N GLU A 121 1.44 -7.96 -6.05
CA GLU A 121 2.86 -8.18 -5.73
C GLU A 121 3.25 -7.62 -4.34
N GLY A 122 2.41 -6.74 -3.77
CA GLY A 122 2.53 -6.27 -2.39
C GLY A 122 3.73 -5.35 -2.13
N TRP A 123 4.17 -5.29 -0.88
CA TRP A 123 5.25 -4.37 -0.42
C TRP A 123 6.67 -4.84 -0.81
N ALA A 124 6.81 -5.93 -1.55
CA ALA A 124 8.13 -6.44 -1.93
C ALA A 124 8.68 -5.76 -3.19
N ILE A 125 7.89 -4.93 -3.87
CA ILE A 125 8.32 -4.22 -5.07
C ILE A 125 8.40 -2.74 -4.76
N PRO A 126 9.49 -2.06 -5.18
CA PRO A 126 9.61 -0.62 -5.10
C PRO A 126 8.29 0.03 -5.50
N VAL A 127 7.66 0.77 -4.60
CA VAL A 127 6.49 1.58 -4.95
C VAL A 127 6.97 2.80 -5.72
N VAL A 128 7.49 2.55 -6.92
CA VAL A 128 7.69 3.58 -7.92
C VAL A 128 6.30 3.74 -8.51
N THR A 129 5.59 4.79 -8.08
CA THR A 129 4.47 5.29 -8.86
C THR A 129 5.01 5.47 -10.28
N ARG A 130 4.62 4.59 -11.21
CA ARG A 130 4.74 4.85 -12.65
C ARG A 130 3.81 6.02 -12.96
N TRP A 131 4.23 7.22 -12.59
CA TRP A 131 3.99 8.33 -13.48
C TRP A 131 4.83 7.99 -14.69
N THR A 132 4.17 7.45 -15.71
CA THR A 132 4.72 7.46 -17.06
C THR A 132 5.23 8.88 -17.29
N GLU A 133 6.54 9.02 -17.44
CA GLU A 133 7.13 10.15 -18.13
C GLU A 133 6.40 10.26 -19.47
N GLU A 134 5.60 11.33 -19.63
CA GLU A 134 5.26 11.85 -20.95
C GLU A 134 6.43 12.67 -21.49
#